data_AF-A0A5Q4FXS9-F1
#
_entry.id   AF-A0A5Q4FXS9-F1
#
_cell.length_a   1.000
_cell.length_b   1.000
_cell.length_c   1.000
_cell.angle_alpha   90.00
_cell.angle_beta   90.00
_cell.angle_gamma   90.00
#
_symmetry.space_group_name_H-M   'P 1'
#
loop_
_entity.id
_entity.type
_entity.pdbx_description
1 polymer ?
#
loop_
_entity_poly.entity_id
_entity_poly.type
_entity_poly.pdbx_seq_one_letter_code
_entity_poly.pdbx_strand_id
1 'polypeptide(L)'
;MSTWRIGSGCRATATPHLLDVDRVERLFVPSVLVAAAVSSPRPRMRSLRAHRTPRASSAALPITTTPDHVAVAVPSIDGAATRWRGELGGAWASPRMDDGPDFRTQQLRFANHAKLELLEPTADDGFAAGFLQRFGARVHHVTLKVPDLLPAVDQVREAGYDVVDVSTKLDIWHEAFLRPSQVGGIIVQLAWSGMSDAQWLERMGSEAETVADDAAELLGPTIFHPDLQACAQVWSVLGGTVEAGATSIEVSWPGAPLTVRVEQSDHPIDPVLRFRGAPDLPADAQVGPAAVPPPTP
;
A
#
# COMPACT_ATOMS: atom_id res chain seq x y z
N MET A 1 -30.57 14.77 60.90
CA MET A 1 -30.15 13.37 61.05
C MET A 1 -29.09 13.12 59.97
N SER A 2 -27.85 13.63 60.05
CA SER A 2 -26.83 13.52 61.12
C SER A 2 -26.62 12.02 61.45
N THR A 3 -25.45 11.39 61.36
CA THR A 3 -24.06 11.85 61.30
C THR A 3 -23.17 10.62 61.13
N TRP A 4 -21.99 10.82 60.56
CA TRP A 4 -20.87 9.87 60.45
C TRP A 4 -20.38 9.30 61.80
N ARG A 5 -19.83 8.07 61.78
CA ARG A 5 -18.81 7.59 62.74
C ARG A 5 -17.75 6.75 62.01
N ILE A 6 -16.49 7.07 62.30
CA ILE A 6 -15.28 6.35 61.92
C ILE A 6 -14.69 5.75 63.21
N GLY A 7 -14.13 4.54 63.13
CA GLY A 7 -13.16 4.02 64.09
C GLY A 7 -12.34 2.91 63.40
N SER A 8 -11.10 3.14 62.95
CA SER A 8 -9.84 3.22 63.72
C SER A 8 -9.11 1.87 63.82
N GLY A 9 -8.06 1.73 63.00
CA GLY A 9 -6.80 1.08 63.40
C GLY A 9 -6.53 -0.32 62.83
N CYS A 10 -5.52 -0.47 61.96
CA CYS A 10 -4.16 -0.83 62.38
C CYS A 10 -3.17 -0.80 61.17
N ARG A 11 -1.88 -0.83 61.49
CA ARG A 11 -0.71 -0.33 60.75
C ARG A 11 -0.31 -1.09 59.48
N ALA A 12 0.37 -0.34 58.63
CA ALA A 12 1.09 -0.76 57.43
C ALA A 12 2.39 -1.52 57.72
N THR A 13 2.73 -2.46 56.83
CA THR A 13 4.08 -2.91 56.50
C THR A 13 4.16 -3.15 54.98
N ALA A 14 5.04 -2.42 54.28
CA ALA A 14 5.49 -2.72 52.91
C ALA A 14 6.45 -3.94 52.97
N THR A 15 6.65 -4.82 51.98
CA THR A 15 6.93 -4.68 50.53
C THR A 15 6.96 -6.12 49.91
N PRO A 16 7.32 -6.38 48.63
CA PRO A 16 6.59 -6.30 47.36
C PRO A 16 6.30 -7.69 46.71
N HIS A 17 5.78 -7.67 45.47
CA HIS A 17 5.60 -8.75 44.48
C HIS A 17 4.28 -9.54 44.52
N LEU A 18 3.37 -9.21 43.60
CA LEU A 18 3.18 -9.96 42.36
C LEU A 18 2.27 -9.16 41.42
N LEU A 19 2.60 -9.16 40.13
CA LEU A 19 1.79 -8.61 39.05
C LEU A 19 0.48 -9.41 38.96
N ASP A 20 -0.66 -8.74 38.96
CA ASP A 20 -1.95 -9.33 38.57
C ASP A 20 -2.67 -8.38 37.59
N VAL A 21 -3.29 -9.02 36.62
CA VAL A 21 -3.69 -8.54 35.30
C VAL A 21 -5.00 -7.79 35.34
N ASP A 22 -5.04 -6.54 34.86
CA ASP A 22 -6.26 -5.89 34.37
C ASP A 22 -5.97 -4.54 33.70
N ARG A 23 -5.96 -4.52 32.36
CA ARG A 23 -6.54 -3.42 31.54
C ARG A 23 -6.46 -3.72 30.04
N VAL A 24 -7.51 -4.33 29.52
CA VAL A 24 -7.86 -4.24 28.09
C VAL A 24 -9.00 -3.23 27.99
N GLU A 25 -8.66 -1.96 27.79
CA GLU A 25 -9.65 -0.94 27.43
C GLU A 25 -9.53 -0.57 25.96
N ARG A 26 -10.63 -0.85 25.28
CA ARG A 26 -10.99 -0.55 23.90
C ARG A 26 -10.77 0.93 23.60
N LEU A 27 -10.12 1.24 22.48
CA LEU A 27 -10.21 2.54 21.84
C LEU A 27 -10.91 2.39 20.50
N PHE A 28 -12.19 2.76 20.52
CA PHE A 28 -13.08 2.90 19.37
C PHE A 28 -13.37 4.38 19.21
N VAL A 29 -13.08 4.97 18.05
CA VAL A 29 -13.66 6.27 17.62
C VAL A 29 -13.76 6.28 16.08
N PRO A 30 -14.91 6.67 15.49
CA PRO A 30 -15.21 6.46 14.07
C PRO A 30 -14.57 7.51 13.15
N SER A 31 -14.17 7.09 11.96
CA SER A 31 -13.89 7.99 10.85
C SER A 31 -15.18 8.60 10.30
N VAL A 32 -15.14 9.91 10.03
CA VAL A 32 -16.28 10.73 9.62
C VAL A 32 -16.80 10.28 8.25
N LEU A 33 -18.09 9.95 8.25
CA LEU A 33 -18.93 9.62 7.10
C LEU A 33 -19.09 10.86 6.20
N VAL A 34 -18.78 10.74 4.90
CA VAL A 34 -19.37 11.62 3.87
C VAL A 34 -20.46 10.80 3.18
N ALA A 35 -21.72 11.07 3.56
CA ALA A 35 -22.88 10.51 2.89
C ALA A 35 -23.09 11.19 1.53
N ALA A 36 -23.00 10.43 0.43
CA ALA A 36 -23.48 10.87 -0.88
C ALA A 36 -24.86 10.25 -1.13
N ALA A 37 -25.88 11.10 -1.20
CA ALA A 37 -27.26 10.72 -1.52
C ALA A 37 -27.35 10.13 -2.94
N VAL A 38 -27.96 8.95 -3.03
CA VAL A 38 -28.23 8.24 -4.28
C VAL A 38 -29.46 8.88 -4.94
N SER A 39 -29.25 9.56 -6.06
CA SER A 39 -30.24 9.65 -7.12
C SER A 39 -29.53 9.37 -8.45
N SER A 40 -29.91 8.28 -9.10
CA SER A 40 -29.34 7.86 -10.39
C SER A 40 -29.87 8.75 -11.52
N PRO A 41 -28.99 9.22 -12.40
CA PRO A 41 -29.24 9.04 -13.82
C PRO A 41 -28.02 8.43 -14.55
N ARG A 42 -28.33 7.58 -15.53
CA ARG A 42 -27.40 6.87 -16.45
C ARG A 42 -26.18 7.72 -16.85
N PRO A 43 -24.95 7.17 -16.84
CA PRO A 43 -23.78 7.93 -17.22
C PRO A 43 -23.78 8.17 -18.73
N ARG A 44 -23.92 9.43 -19.14
CA ARG A 44 -23.46 9.87 -20.47
C ARG A 44 -21.94 9.81 -20.48
N MET A 45 -21.37 9.11 -21.47
CA MET A 45 -19.93 9.15 -21.77
C MET A 45 -19.48 10.61 -21.91
N ARG A 46 -18.78 11.11 -20.90
CA ARG A 46 -18.00 12.34 -21.01
C ARG A 46 -16.64 11.94 -21.60
N SER A 47 -16.28 12.56 -22.72
CA SER A 47 -14.91 12.53 -23.22
C SER A 47 -13.96 12.92 -22.08
N LEU A 48 -12.90 12.13 -21.87
CA LEU A 48 -11.78 12.52 -21.03
C LEU A 48 -11.24 13.86 -21.57
N ARG A 49 -11.62 14.98 -20.93
CA ARG A 49 -10.91 16.23 -21.14
C ARG A 49 -9.55 16.03 -20.49
N ALA A 50 -8.49 16.19 -21.27
CA ALA A 50 -7.13 16.27 -20.77
C ALA A 50 -7.12 17.23 -19.57
N HIS A 51 -6.93 16.70 -18.37
CA HIS A 51 -6.59 17.52 -17.24
C HIS A 51 -5.25 18.16 -17.59
N ARG A 52 -5.25 19.50 -17.63
CA ARG A 52 -4.07 20.29 -17.90
C ARG A 52 -3.14 20.05 -16.71
N THR A 53 -2.14 19.19 -16.89
CA THR A 53 -1.12 18.91 -15.88
C THR A 53 -0.55 20.25 -15.42
N PRO A 54 -0.50 20.54 -14.12
CA PRO A 54 0.17 21.74 -13.63
C PRO A 54 1.58 21.74 -14.19
N ARG A 55 2.02 22.88 -14.73
CA ARG A 55 3.40 23.04 -15.17
C ARG A 55 4.23 23.06 -13.89
N ALA A 56 4.80 21.91 -13.52
CA ALA A 56 5.69 21.80 -12.37
C ALA A 56 6.75 22.90 -12.49
N SER A 57 6.95 23.65 -11.41
CA SER A 57 8.07 24.59 -11.32
C SER A 57 9.35 23.77 -11.50
N SER A 58 10.20 24.12 -12.46
CA SER A 58 11.45 23.38 -12.72
C SER A 58 12.50 23.53 -11.60
N ALA A 59 12.10 23.98 -10.42
CA ALA A 59 12.96 24.30 -9.28
C ALA A 59 12.67 23.43 -8.03
N ALA A 60 11.59 22.63 -8.00
CA ALA A 60 11.36 21.73 -6.89
C ALA A 60 12.34 20.55 -6.96
N LEU A 61 13.14 20.37 -5.91
CA LEU A 61 14.04 19.22 -5.81
C LEU A 61 13.21 17.94 -5.61
N PRO A 62 13.63 16.79 -6.18
CA PRO A 62 13.02 15.49 -5.90
C PRO A 62 12.97 15.21 -4.40
N ILE A 63 11.86 14.64 -3.93
CA ILE A 63 11.79 14.13 -2.57
C ILE A 63 12.64 12.86 -2.44
N THR A 64 13.21 12.61 -1.26
CA THR A 64 13.88 11.34 -0.99
C THR A 64 12.84 10.27 -0.68
N THR A 65 12.83 9.19 -1.46
CA THR A 65 11.93 8.06 -1.28
C THR A 65 12.64 6.72 -1.43
N THR A 66 12.04 5.66 -0.91
CA THR A 66 12.41 4.28 -1.17
C THR A 66 11.16 3.44 -1.38
N PRO A 67 11.00 2.71 -2.50
CA PRO A 67 9.89 1.78 -2.68
C PRO A 67 9.84 0.74 -1.55
N ASP A 68 8.67 0.58 -0.92
CA ASP A 68 8.47 -0.41 0.14
C ASP A 68 7.74 -1.65 -0.39
N HIS A 69 6.57 -1.45 -0.98
CA HIS A 69 5.74 -2.51 -1.53
C HIS A 69 4.83 -2.00 -2.65
N VAL A 70 4.27 -2.94 -3.40
CA VAL A 70 3.09 -2.73 -4.24
C VAL A 70 1.93 -3.49 -3.61
N ALA A 71 0.75 -2.88 -3.56
CA ALA A 71 -0.43 -3.47 -2.97
C ALA A 71 -1.44 -3.89 -4.05
N VAL A 72 -2.08 -5.03 -3.83
CA VAL A 72 -3.14 -5.58 -4.67
C VAL A 72 -4.38 -5.80 -3.82
N ALA A 73 -5.51 -5.22 -4.24
CA ALA A 73 -6.79 -5.54 -3.64
C ALA A 73 -7.28 -6.90 -4.15
N VAL A 74 -7.60 -7.80 -3.23
CA VAL A 74 -8.07 -9.17 -3.50
C VAL A 74 -9.33 -9.46 -2.69
N PRO A 75 -10.26 -10.30 -3.19
CA PRO A 75 -11.43 -10.70 -2.43
C PRO A 75 -11.09 -11.65 -1.26
N SER A 76 -9.93 -12.32 -1.31
CA SER A 76 -9.45 -13.21 -0.25
C SER A 76 -7.93 -13.31 -0.33
N ILE A 77 -7.23 -13.02 0.78
CA ILE A 77 -5.78 -13.22 0.88
C ILE A 77 -5.45 -14.71 0.73
N ASP A 78 -6.24 -15.60 1.33
CA ASP A 78 -6.00 -17.05 1.27
C ASP A 78 -6.17 -17.59 -0.15
N GLY A 79 -7.20 -17.12 -0.87
CA GLY A 79 -7.39 -17.47 -2.28
C GLY A 79 -6.26 -16.93 -3.17
N ALA A 80 -5.82 -15.70 -2.93
CA ALA A 80 -4.70 -15.09 -3.66
C ALA A 80 -3.35 -15.75 -3.35
N ALA A 81 -3.19 -16.32 -2.14
CA ALA A 81 -1.95 -16.98 -1.73
C ALA A 81 -1.59 -18.19 -2.60
N THR A 82 -2.57 -18.88 -3.21
CA THR A 82 -2.28 -19.97 -4.16
C THR A 82 -1.33 -19.53 -5.27
N ARG A 83 -1.55 -18.35 -5.85
CA ARG A 83 -0.68 -17.81 -6.89
C ARG A 83 0.59 -17.19 -6.31
N TRP A 84 0.42 -16.17 -5.46
CA TRP A 84 1.54 -15.32 -5.08
C TRP A 84 2.55 -16.02 -4.18
N ARG A 85 2.06 -16.90 -3.29
CA ARG A 85 2.90 -17.69 -2.38
C ARG A 85 3.21 -19.07 -2.97
N GLY A 86 2.19 -19.76 -3.50
CA GLY A 86 2.32 -21.13 -3.99
C GLY A 86 3.04 -21.25 -5.34
N GLU A 87 2.54 -20.58 -6.37
CA GLU A 87 3.06 -20.71 -7.75
C GLU A 87 4.30 -19.85 -8.00
N LEU A 88 4.36 -18.66 -7.42
CA LEU A 88 5.49 -17.73 -7.60
C LEU A 88 6.55 -17.81 -6.48
N GLY A 89 6.36 -18.69 -5.50
CA GLY A 89 7.32 -18.93 -4.42
C GLY A 89 7.49 -17.78 -3.43
N GLY A 90 6.59 -16.79 -3.42
CA GLY A 90 6.58 -15.75 -2.40
C GLY A 90 6.43 -16.36 -1.01
N ALA A 91 6.89 -15.65 0.03
CA ALA A 91 6.83 -16.11 1.41
C ALA A 91 6.26 -15.03 2.33
N TRP A 92 5.48 -15.39 3.34
CA TRP A 92 4.88 -14.39 4.24
C TRP A 92 5.96 -13.59 4.96
N ALA A 93 5.92 -12.27 4.79
CA ALA A 93 6.85 -11.32 5.36
C ALA A 93 6.26 -10.54 6.53
N SER A 94 4.95 -10.66 6.75
CA SER A 94 4.22 -10.06 7.86
C SER A 94 3.16 -11.03 8.40
N PRO A 95 2.75 -10.87 9.67
CA PRO A 95 1.47 -11.41 10.11
C PRO A 95 0.33 -10.73 9.33
N ARG A 96 -0.86 -11.34 9.43
CA ARG A 96 -2.09 -10.70 8.98
C ARG A 96 -2.45 -9.56 9.92
N MET A 97 -2.78 -8.41 9.34
CA MET A 97 -3.08 -7.19 10.07
C MET A 97 -4.48 -6.68 9.73
N ASP A 98 -5.29 -6.35 10.72
CA ASP A 98 -6.51 -5.57 10.51
C ASP A 98 -6.15 -4.08 10.58
N ASP A 99 -5.54 -3.55 9.52
CA ASP A 99 -4.97 -2.19 9.46
C ASP A 99 -6.01 -1.06 9.44
N GLY A 100 -7.30 -1.42 9.24
CA GLY A 100 -8.40 -0.49 9.33
C GLY A 100 -9.71 -1.15 9.73
N PRO A 101 -10.81 -0.37 9.75
CA PRO A 101 -12.09 -0.87 10.26
C PRO A 101 -12.75 -1.90 9.34
N ASP A 102 -12.41 -1.89 8.06
CA ASP A 102 -13.13 -2.57 6.96
C ASP A 102 -12.21 -3.37 6.02
N PHE A 103 -10.92 -3.48 6.35
CA PHE A 103 -9.95 -4.25 5.58
C PHE A 103 -8.83 -4.83 6.44
N ARG A 104 -8.12 -5.78 5.84
CA ARG A 104 -6.91 -6.39 6.38
C ARG A 104 -5.86 -6.53 5.30
N THR A 105 -4.61 -6.63 5.74
CA THR A 105 -3.48 -6.83 4.85
C THR A 105 -2.61 -8.01 5.29
N GLN A 106 -1.85 -8.54 4.34
CA GLN A 106 -0.73 -9.42 4.62
C GLN A 106 0.32 -9.29 3.51
N GLN A 107 1.60 -9.22 3.87
CA GLN A 107 2.68 -8.98 2.92
C GLN A 107 3.44 -10.28 2.61
N LEU A 108 3.74 -10.48 1.33
CA LEU A 108 4.67 -11.47 0.83
C LEU A 108 6.01 -10.82 0.48
N ARG A 109 7.10 -11.57 0.59
CA ARG A 109 8.43 -11.22 0.09
C ARG A 109 8.86 -12.22 -0.98
N PHE A 110 9.52 -11.70 -2.01
CA PHE A 110 10.05 -12.45 -3.17
C PHE A 110 11.58 -12.58 -3.13
N ALA A 111 12.17 -13.29 -4.09
CA ALA A 111 13.60 -13.63 -4.10
C ALA A 111 14.52 -12.38 -4.07
N ASN A 112 14.09 -11.28 -4.70
CA ASN A 112 14.79 -10.00 -4.69
C ASN A 112 14.45 -9.11 -3.48
N HIS A 113 13.80 -9.66 -2.45
CA HIS A 113 13.32 -8.95 -1.26
C HIS A 113 12.20 -7.92 -1.49
N ALA A 114 11.71 -7.75 -2.72
CA ALA A 114 10.53 -6.94 -3.01
C ALA A 114 9.30 -7.48 -2.29
N LYS A 115 8.40 -6.58 -1.89
CA LYS A 115 7.18 -6.92 -1.15
C LYS A 115 5.93 -6.69 -1.98
N LEU A 116 5.02 -7.65 -1.89
CA LEU A 116 3.65 -7.55 -2.38
C LEU A 116 2.71 -7.56 -1.18
N GLU A 117 1.88 -6.54 -1.05
CA GLU A 117 0.82 -6.51 -0.05
C GLU A 117 -0.51 -6.99 -0.65
N LEU A 118 -1.16 -7.93 0.01
CA LEU A 118 -2.50 -8.38 -0.33
C LEU A 118 -3.49 -7.67 0.59
N LEU A 119 -4.44 -6.94 0.02
CA LEU A 119 -5.45 -6.16 0.73
C LEU A 119 -6.83 -6.79 0.52
N GLU A 120 -7.44 -7.28 1.60
CA GLU A 120 -8.73 -7.97 1.60
C GLU A 120 -9.77 -7.20 2.44
N PRO A 121 -11.01 -7.00 1.94
CA PRO A 121 -12.07 -6.42 2.75
C PRO A 121 -12.47 -7.35 3.91
N THR A 122 -12.79 -6.77 5.06
CA THR A 122 -13.31 -7.51 6.23
C THR A 122 -14.80 -7.26 6.47
N ALA A 123 -15.39 -6.35 5.69
CA ALA A 123 -16.82 -6.02 5.70
C ALA A 123 -17.33 -5.84 4.26
N ASP A 124 -18.64 -6.01 4.07
CA ASP A 124 -19.31 -5.85 2.77
C ASP A 124 -19.42 -4.38 2.34
N ASP A 125 -19.33 -3.47 3.31
CA ASP A 125 -19.20 -2.04 3.15
C ASP A 125 -17.80 -1.57 3.54
N GLY A 126 -17.30 -0.55 2.85
CA GLY A 126 -15.93 -0.08 3.06
C GLY A 126 -15.22 0.31 1.78
N PHE A 127 -14.04 0.92 1.90
CA PHE A 127 -13.29 1.35 0.71
C PHE A 127 -12.76 0.14 -0.07
N ALA A 128 -12.27 -0.90 0.63
CA ALA A 128 -11.73 -2.10 0.00
C ALA A 128 -12.82 -2.87 -0.75
N ALA A 129 -13.97 -3.08 -0.10
CA ALA A 129 -15.13 -3.70 -0.72
C ALA A 129 -15.64 -2.87 -1.91
N GLY A 130 -15.77 -1.55 -1.75
CA GLY A 130 -16.17 -0.64 -2.83
C GLY A 130 -15.19 -0.62 -4.01
N PHE A 131 -13.88 -0.72 -3.74
CA PHE A 131 -12.85 -0.85 -4.76
C PHE A 131 -13.04 -2.12 -5.58
N LEU A 132 -13.17 -3.28 -4.91
CA LEU A 132 -13.36 -4.57 -5.58
C LEU A 132 -14.68 -4.63 -6.36
N GLN A 133 -15.77 -4.07 -5.83
CA GLN A 133 -17.05 -4.00 -6.56
C GLN A 133 -16.92 -3.19 -7.85
N ARG A 134 -16.10 -2.13 -7.84
CA ARG A 134 -15.93 -1.24 -8.98
C ARG A 134 -14.92 -1.74 -10.01
N PHE A 135 -13.85 -2.38 -9.56
CA PHE A 135 -12.68 -2.67 -10.39
C PHE A 135 -12.31 -4.16 -10.46
N GLY A 136 -12.93 -5.00 -9.63
CA GLY A 136 -12.43 -6.35 -9.38
C GLY A 136 -11.09 -6.33 -8.64
N ALA A 137 -10.46 -7.50 -8.55
CA ALA A 137 -9.09 -7.59 -8.05
C ALA A 137 -8.13 -6.87 -9.00
N ARG A 138 -7.27 -6.02 -8.43
CA ARG A 138 -6.36 -5.16 -9.20
C ARG A 138 -5.25 -4.57 -8.31
N VAL A 139 -4.14 -4.18 -8.93
CA VAL A 139 -3.12 -3.33 -8.29
C VAL A 139 -3.79 -2.07 -7.76
N HIS A 140 -3.67 -1.86 -6.46
CA HIS A 140 -4.30 -0.77 -5.75
C HIS A 140 -3.38 0.45 -5.69
N HIS A 141 -2.17 0.25 -5.16
CA HIS A 141 -1.24 1.35 -4.93
C HIS A 141 0.23 0.89 -4.91
N VAL A 142 1.14 1.84 -5.06
CA VAL A 142 2.58 1.67 -4.79
C VAL A 142 2.93 2.53 -3.58
N THR A 143 3.72 1.97 -2.67
CA THR A 143 4.12 2.62 -1.43
C THR A 143 5.56 3.04 -1.47
N LEU A 144 5.80 4.33 -1.25
CA LEU A 144 7.12 4.94 -1.18
C LEU A 144 7.37 5.43 0.25
N LYS A 145 8.36 4.82 0.92
CA LYS A 145 8.81 5.29 2.22
C LYS A 145 9.57 6.60 2.08
N VAL A 146 9.28 7.55 2.96
CA VAL A 146 9.96 8.84 3.08
C VAL A 146 10.61 8.98 4.46
N PRO A 147 11.72 9.74 4.60
CA PRO A 147 12.37 9.96 5.88
C PRO A 147 11.51 10.69 6.91
N ASP A 148 10.62 11.57 6.45
CA ASP A 148 9.60 12.27 7.23
C ASP A 148 8.42 12.61 6.31
N LEU A 149 7.19 12.38 6.78
CA LEU A 149 6.00 12.58 5.97
C LEU A 149 5.73 14.05 5.69
N LEU A 150 5.71 14.93 6.70
CA LEU A 150 5.22 16.29 6.51
C LEU A 150 6.10 17.12 5.55
N PRO A 151 7.44 17.09 5.67
CA PRO A 151 8.31 17.75 4.69
C PRO A 151 8.17 17.18 3.28
N ALA A 152 7.98 15.85 3.14
CA ALA A 152 7.78 15.24 1.83
C ALA A 152 6.45 15.70 1.19
N VAL A 153 5.39 15.79 2.00
CA VAL A 153 4.08 16.30 1.56
C VAL A 153 4.19 17.74 1.07
N ASP A 154 4.89 18.60 1.81
CA ASP A 154 5.07 20.00 1.44
C ASP A 154 5.87 20.15 0.13
N GLN A 155 6.97 19.40 -0.02
CA GLN A 155 7.76 19.39 -1.25
C GLN A 155 6.96 18.93 -2.48
N VAL A 156 6.14 17.89 -2.33
CA VAL A 156 5.25 17.42 -3.41
C VAL A 156 4.20 18.47 -3.78
N ARG A 157 3.67 19.20 -2.79
CA ARG A 157 2.73 20.32 -3.02
C ARG A 157 3.40 21.50 -3.71
N GLU A 158 4.61 21.86 -3.32
CA GLU A 158 5.41 22.90 -3.96
C GLU A 158 5.75 22.55 -5.42
N ALA A 159 5.92 21.26 -5.72
CA ALA A 159 6.09 20.75 -7.09
C ALA A 159 4.79 20.80 -7.93
N GLY A 160 3.65 21.17 -7.33
CA GLY A 160 2.37 21.38 -8.00
C GLY A 160 1.44 20.17 -7.99
N TYR A 161 1.69 19.17 -7.15
CA TYR A 161 0.82 18.01 -7.00
C TYR A 161 0.01 18.08 -5.71
N ASP A 162 -1.23 17.58 -5.77
CA ASP A 162 -2.09 17.54 -4.59
C ASP A 162 -1.78 16.27 -3.80
N VAL A 163 -1.73 16.43 -2.48
CA VAL A 163 -1.60 15.33 -1.54
C VAL A 163 -2.82 15.31 -0.62
N VAL A 164 -3.47 14.15 -0.53
CA VAL A 164 -4.68 13.93 0.26
C VAL A 164 -4.47 12.94 1.40
N ASP A 165 -5.44 12.91 2.31
CA ASP A 165 -5.55 11.96 3.41
C ASP A 165 -4.26 11.84 4.24
N VAL A 166 -3.62 13.00 4.49
CA VAL A 166 -2.42 13.11 5.32
C VAL A 166 -2.78 12.74 6.76
N SER A 167 -2.17 11.67 7.27
CA SER A 167 -2.41 11.14 8.61
C SER A 167 -1.09 10.92 9.35
N THR A 168 -0.96 11.57 10.50
CA THR A 168 0.15 11.39 11.46
C THR A 168 -0.37 10.91 12.81
N LYS A 169 -1.48 10.18 12.81
CA LYS A 169 -2.20 9.81 14.04
C LYS A 169 -1.55 8.67 14.82
N LEU A 170 -0.82 7.80 14.12
CA LEU A 170 -0.15 6.65 14.73
C LEU A 170 1.33 6.98 14.92
N ASP A 171 1.86 6.75 16.12
CA ASP A 171 3.24 7.09 16.46
C ASP A 171 4.30 6.31 15.64
N ILE A 172 3.90 5.19 15.03
CA ILE A 172 4.80 4.29 14.30
C ILE A 172 4.56 4.29 12.79
N TRP A 173 3.50 4.96 12.31
CA TRP A 173 3.12 4.97 10.91
C TRP A 173 2.42 6.27 10.54
N HIS A 174 2.98 6.99 9.58
CA HIS A 174 2.32 8.15 8.97
C HIS A 174 2.14 7.88 7.48
N GLU A 175 1.05 8.38 6.90
CA GLU A 175 0.76 8.20 5.49
C GLU A 175 0.08 9.40 4.84
N ALA A 176 0.23 9.49 3.52
CA ALA A 176 -0.48 10.41 2.66
C ALA A 176 -0.56 9.84 1.24
N PHE A 177 -1.48 10.35 0.41
CA PHE A 177 -1.77 9.74 -0.89
C PHE A 177 -1.77 10.76 -2.03
N LEU A 178 -1.25 10.34 -3.18
CA LEU A 178 -1.44 11.00 -4.47
C LEU A 178 -2.44 10.22 -5.31
N ARG A 179 -3.33 10.94 -6.00
CA ARG A 179 -4.43 10.35 -6.76
C ARG A 179 -3.96 9.82 -8.13
N PRO A 180 -4.60 8.77 -8.67
CA PRO A 180 -4.29 8.21 -10.00
C PRO A 180 -4.25 9.22 -11.14
N SER A 181 -5.10 10.24 -11.10
CA SER A 181 -5.15 11.29 -12.10
C SER A 181 -3.90 12.17 -12.17
N GLN A 182 -3.00 12.07 -11.18
CA GLN A 182 -1.80 12.89 -11.05
C GLN A 182 -0.52 12.08 -11.30
N VAL A 183 -0.55 10.76 -11.09
CA VAL A 183 0.64 9.89 -11.05
C VAL A 183 0.58 8.72 -12.04
N GLY A 184 -0.13 8.89 -13.16
CA GLY A 184 -0.10 7.92 -14.26
C GLY A 184 -1.05 6.73 -14.09
N GLY A 185 -2.15 6.88 -13.36
CA GLY A 185 -3.23 5.88 -13.34
C GLY A 185 -3.20 4.89 -12.17
N ILE A 186 -2.34 5.11 -11.16
CA ILE A 186 -2.25 4.30 -9.92
C ILE A 186 -2.27 5.20 -8.68
N ILE A 187 -2.63 4.69 -7.50
CA ILE A 187 -2.45 5.46 -6.25
C ILE A 187 -0.97 5.37 -5.84
N VAL A 188 -0.39 6.48 -5.39
CA VAL A 188 0.91 6.46 -4.70
C VAL A 188 0.68 6.79 -3.23
N GLN A 189 1.08 5.89 -2.34
CA GLN A 189 1.13 6.13 -0.90
C GLN A 189 2.54 6.61 -0.55
N LEU A 190 2.63 7.77 0.11
CA LEU A 190 3.81 8.19 0.84
C LEU A 190 3.68 7.70 2.27
N ALA A 191 4.69 7.02 2.79
CA ALA A 191 4.66 6.46 4.12
C ALA A 191 5.92 6.81 4.91
N TRP A 192 5.77 7.09 6.20
CA TRP A 192 6.88 7.07 7.14
C TRP A 192 6.61 5.98 8.17
N SER A 193 7.66 5.25 8.55
CA SER A 193 7.60 4.22 9.60
C SER A 193 8.67 4.48 10.65
N GLY A 194 8.28 4.42 11.92
CA GLY A 194 9.20 4.47 13.05
C GLY A 194 9.95 3.15 13.31
N MET A 195 9.64 2.09 12.56
CA MET A 195 10.20 0.74 12.75
C MET A 195 10.61 0.10 11.42
N SER A 196 11.65 -0.72 11.48
CA SER A 196 12.01 -1.66 10.40
C SER A 196 11.08 -2.88 10.40
N ASP A 197 11.04 -3.61 9.27
CA ASP A 197 10.25 -4.85 9.14
C ASP A 197 10.62 -5.87 10.24
N ALA A 198 11.90 -5.99 10.61
CA ALA A 198 12.36 -6.91 11.66
C ALA A 198 11.86 -6.51 13.05
N GLN A 199 11.93 -5.22 13.38
CA GLN A 199 11.40 -4.70 14.66
C GLN A 199 9.89 -4.86 14.74
N TRP A 200 9.20 -4.71 13.60
CA TRP A 200 7.77 -4.95 13.52
C TRP A 200 7.41 -6.41 13.81
N LEU A 201 8.11 -7.36 13.17
CA LEU A 201 7.91 -8.79 13.41
C LEU A 201 8.17 -9.18 14.87
N GLU A 202 9.26 -8.69 15.46
CA GLU A 202 9.59 -8.90 16.87
C GLU A 202 8.47 -8.39 17.78
N ARG A 203 7.98 -7.16 17.54
CA ARG A 203 6.87 -6.57 18.30
C ARG A 203 5.59 -7.40 18.22
N MET A 204 5.33 -8.00 17.05
CA MET A 204 4.14 -8.83 16.83
C MET A 204 4.32 -10.28 17.32
N GLY A 205 5.49 -10.65 17.82
CA GLY A 205 5.79 -12.04 18.19
C GLY A 205 5.68 -13.00 16.99
N SER A 206 6.01 -12.51 15.80
CA SER A 206 5.91 -13.24 14.53
C SER A 206 7.28 -13.38 13.89
N GLU A 207 7.42 -14.32 12.97
CA GLU A 207 8.61 -14.50 12.15
C GLU A 207 8.22 -14.46 10.67
N ALA A 208 9.12 -13.97 9.82
CA ALA A 208 8.97 -14.06 8.39
C ALA A 208 9.27 -15.50 7.93
N GLU A 209 8.51 -15.98 6.96
CA GLU A 209 8.81 -17.23 6.27
C GLU A 209 10.08 -17.08 5.41
N THR A 210 10.75 -18.22 5.17
CA THR A 210 11.87 -18.27 4.22
C THR A 210 11.33 -18.27 2.80
N VAL A 211 11.87 -17.39 1.96
CA VAL A 211 11.57 -17.34 0.52
C VAL A 211 12.11 -18.60 -0.14
N ALA A 212 11.32 -19.21 -1.05
CA ALA A 212 11.75 -20.39 -1.79
C ALA A 212 12.96 -20.10 -2.70
N ASP A 213 13.82 -21.10 -2.88
CA ASP A 213 15.05 -20.96 -3.70
C ASP A 213 14.75 -20.64 -5.18
N ASP A 214 13.60 -21.08 -5.67
CA ASP A 214 13.10 -20.89 -7.04
C ASP A 214 12.02 -19.80 -7.14
N ALA A 215 11.83 -19.00 -6.09
CA ALA A 215 10.85 -17.93 -6.09
C ALA A 215 11.13 -16.90 -7.20
N ALA A 216 10.06 -16.40 -7.82
CA ALA A 216 10.18 -15.31 -8.77
C ALA A 216 10.71 -14.04 -8.10
N GLU A 217 11.27 -13.12 -8.88
CA GLU A 217 11.61 -11.78 -8.40
C GLU A 217 10.52 -10.80 -8.83
N LEU A 218 9.90 -10.12 -7.88
CA LEU A 218 8.89 -9.10 -8.16
C LEU A 218 9.58 -7.80 -8.55
N LEU A 219 9.36 -7.35 -9.79
CA LEU A 219 9.95 -6.12 -10.31
C LEU A 219 9.07 -4.88 -10.03
N GLY A 220 7.76 -5.08 -9.82
CA GLY A 220 6.80 -4.00 -9.57
C GLY A 220 5.83 -3.80 -10.75
N PRO A 221 4.99 -2.76 -10.72
CA PRO A 221 3.90 -2.62 -11.67
C PRO A 221 4.34 -2.06 -13.03
N THR A 222 3.62 -2.45 -14.07
CA THR A 222 3.46 -1.66 -15.30
C THR A 222 2.14 -0.92 -15.22
N ILE A 223 2.18 0.40 -15.43
CA ILE A 223 1.01 1.27 -15.57
C ILE A 223 0.98 1.85 -16.97
N PHE A 224 -0.16 2.41 -17.38
CA PHE A 224 -0.38 2.84 -18.77
C PHE A 224 -0.88 4.28 -18.81
N HIS A 225 -0.23 5.11 -19.62
CA HIS A 225 -0.57 6.53 -19.72
C HIS A 225 -0.27 7.10 -21.11
N PRO A 226 -1.13 7.98 -21.68
CA PRO A 226 -0.88 8.55 -23.01
C PRO A 226 0.27 9.56 -23.01
N ASP A 227 0.55 10.20 -21.88
CA ASP A 227 1.59 11.22 -21.73
C ASP A 227 2.72 10.70 -20.82
N LEU A 228 3.75 10.13 -21.46
CA LEU A 228 4.94 9.64 -20.76
C LEU A 228 5.79 10.76 -20.16
N GLN A 229 5.76 11.96 -20.76
CA GLN A 229 6.55 13.09 -20.27
C GLN A 229 5.97 13.60 -18.94
N ALA A 230 4.63 13.71 -18.84
CA ALA A 230 3.97 14.04 -17.58
C ALA A 230 4.25 13.00 -16.50
N CYS A 231 4.23 11.71 -16.85
CA CYS A 231 4.59 10.63 -15.92
C CYS A 231 6.05 10.74 -15.47
N ALA A 232 6.98 10.97 -16.39
CA ALA A 232 8.39 11.16 -16.05
C ALA A 232 8.59 12.32 -15.07
N GLN A 233 7.87 13.43 -15.24
CA GLN A 233 7.97 14.57 -14.33
C GLN A 233 7.53 14.24 -12.91
N VAL A 234 6.35 13.62 -12.75
CA VAL A 234 5.83 13.32 -11.41
C VAL A 234 6.64 12.23 -10.72
N TRP A 235 7.07 11.19 -11.44
CA TRP A 235 7.89 10.12 -10.88
C TRP A 235 9.31 10.61 -10.52
N SER A 236 9.88 11.56 -11.26
CA SER A 236 11.10 12.27 -10.86
C SER A 236 10.90 13.11 -9.60
N VAL A 237 9.78 13.82 -9.46
CA VAL A 237 9.46 14.56 -8.23
C VAL A 237 9.37 13.62 -7.02
N LEU A 238 8.80 12.43 -7.23
CA LEU A 238 8.70 11.37 -6.23
C LEU A 238 10.04 10.64 -5.96
N GLY A 239 11.18 11.18 -6.42
CA GLY A 239 12.51 10.64 -6.11
C GLY A 239 13.00 9.52 -7.04
N GLY A 240 12.21 9.15 -8.05
CA GLY A 240 12.58 8.12 -9.02
C GLY A 240 13.58 8.63 -10.05
N THR A 241 14.55 7.79 -10.42
CA THR A 241 15.38 7.99 -11.62
C THR A 241 14.62 7.45 -12.82
N VAL A 242 14.35 8.31 -13.80
CA VAL A 242 13.55 7.98 -14.97
C VAL A 242 14.44 7.73 -16.19
N GLU A 243 14.34 6.54 -16.75
CA GLU A 243 14.94 6.18 -18.03
C GLU A 243 13.84 6.16 -19.11
N ALA A 244 14.01 6.99 -20.14
CA ALA A 244 13.04 7.11 -21.21
C ALA A 244 13.37 6.19 -22.39
N GLY A 245 12.38 5.39 -22.80
CA GLY A 245 12.38 4.62 -24.04
C GLY A 245 11.47 5.25 -25.10
N ALA A 246 11.29 4.55 -26.23
CA ALA A 246 10.47 5.04 -27.33
C ALA A 246 8.96 5.04 -27.01
N THR A 247 8.49 4.02 -26.30
CA THR A 247 7.06 3.80 -25.98
C THR A 247 6.82 3.53 -24.50
N SER A 248 7.83 3.75 -23.66
CA SER A 248 7.74 3.52 -22.22
C SER A 248 8.78 4.34 -21.46
N ILE A 249 8.55 4.53 -20.17
CA ILE A 249 9.57 4.95 -19.20
C ILE A 249 9.75 3.87 -18.14
N GLU A 250 10.95 3.74 -17.61
CA GLU A 250 11.26 2.91 -16.45
C GLU A 250 11.71 3.83 -15.31
N VAL A 251 11.09 3.67 -14.14
CA VAL A 251 11.37 4.47 -12.94
C VAL A 251 12.01 3.56 -11.90
N SER A 252 13.21 3.92 -11.46
CA SER A 252 13.99 3.13 -10.51
C SER A 252 14.51 3.96 -9.34
N TRP A 253 14.84 3.28 -8.24
CA TRP A 253 15.46 3.87 -7.07
C TRP A 253 16.75 3.13 -6.73
N PRO A 254 17.85 3.82 -6.39
CA PRO A 254 19.11 3.16 -6.10
C PRO A 254 18.99 2.09 -5.01
N GLY A 255 19.36 0.85 -5.35
CA GLY A 255 19.33 -0.29 -4.43
C GLY A 255 17.93 -0.83 -4.10
N ALA A 256 16.86 -0.26 -4.67
CA ALA A 256 15.51 -0.77 -4.48
C ALA A 256 15.23 -1.93 -5.46
N PRO A 257 14.57 -3.01 -5.00
CA PRO A 257 14.22 -4.13 -5.87
C PRO A 257 12.98 -3.84 -6.74
N LEU A 258 12.15 -2.88 -6.35
CA LEU A 258 10.95 -2.47 -7.07
C LEU A 258 11.23 -1.28 -8.01
N THR A 259 10.72 -1.39 -9.23
CA THR A 259 10.66 -0.34 -10.24
C THR A 259 9.22 -0.15 -10.72
N VAL A 260 8.94 1.00 -11.31
CA VAL A 260 7.65 1.28 -11.96
C VAL A 260 7.89 1.47 -13.44
N ARG A 261 7.19 0.70 -14.27
CA ARG A 261 7.16 0.93 -15.72
C ARG A 261 5.90 1.70 -16.08
N VAL A 262 6.03 2.70 -16.94
CA VAL A 262 4.88 3.35 -17.59
C VAL A 262 4.97 3.10 -19.08
N GLU A 263 3.98 2.43 -19.65
CA GLU A 263 3.86 2.22 -21.09
C GLU A 263 2.89 3.21 -21.71
N GLN A 264 3.19 3.65 -22.94
CA GLN A 264 2.33 4.58 -23.65
C GLN A 264 1.07 3.87 -24.14
N SER A 265 -0.09 4.39 -23.76
CA SER A 265 -1.37 3.91 -24.27
C SER A 265 -2.41 5.03 -24.28
N ASP A 266 -3.13 5.16 -25.39
CA ASP A 266 -4.29 6.06 -25.52
C ASP A 266 -5.57 5.46 -24.93
N HIS A 267 -5.50 4.20 -24.47
CA HIS A 267 -6.61 3.47 -23.88
C HIS A 267 -6.30 3.07 -22.43
N PRO A 268 -7.30 3.12 -21.53
CA PRO A 268 -7.12 2.65 -20.17
C PRO A 268 -6.86 1.14 -20.18
N ILE A 269 -5.75 0.73 -19.58
CA ILE A 269 -5.38 -0.66 -19.36
C ILE A 269 -5.12 -0.81 -17.86
N ASP A 270 -5.56 -1.93 -17.30
CA ASP A 270 -5.32 -2.22 -15.90
C ASP A 270 -3.83 -2.53 -15.67
N PRO A 271 -3.22 -1.99 -14.59
CA PRO A 271 -1.86 -2.30 -14.24
C PRO A 271 -1.65 -3.80 -14.06
N VAL A 272 -0.48 -4.24 -14.48
CA VAL A 272 0.01 -5.61 -14.32
C VAL A 272 1.25 -5.61 -13.44
N LEU A 273 1.54 -6.71 -12.77
CA LEU A 273 2.75 -6.92 -12.02
C LEU A 273 3.79 -7.64 -12.89
N ARG A 274 5.00 -7.10 -12.91
CA ARG A 274 6.13 -7.68 -13.64
C ARG A 274 6.98 -8.55 -12.75
N PHE A 275 7.48 -9.64 -13.31
CA PHE A 275 8.35 -10.58 -12.63
C PHE A 275 9.57 -10.92 -13.48
N ARG A 276 10.66 -11.29 -12.81
CA ARG A 276 11.74 -12.07 -13.41
C ARG A 276 11.59 -13.51 -12.94
N GLY A 277 11.70 -14.47 -13.87
CA GLY A 277 11.44 -15.89 -13.61
C GLY A 277 9.97 -16.32 -13.79
N ALA A 278 9.07 -15.39 -14.12
CA ALA A 278 7.65 -15.64 -14.42
C ALA A 278 7.13 -14.61 -15.44
N PRO A 279 6.01 -14.87 -16.16
CA PRO A 279 5.38 -13.87 -17.01
C PRO A 279 4.83 -12.68 -16.20
N ASP A 280 4.53 -11.59 -16.89
CA ASP A 280 3.76 -10.49 -16.31
C ASP A 280 2.33 -10.97 -16.02
N LEU A 281 1.83 -10.65 -14.83
CA LEU A 281 0.56 -11.17 -14.35
C LEU A 281 -0.37 -10.00 -13.96
N PRO A 282 -1.66 -10.06 -14.31
CA PRO A 282 -2.63 -9.15 -13.73
C PRO A 282 -2.71 -9.42 -12.22
N ALA A 283 -3.17 -8.41 -11.51
CA ALA A 283 -3.53 -8.51 -10.12
C ALA A 283 -4.89 -9.22 -9.96
N ASP A 284 -5.02 -10.43 -10.48
CA ASP A 284 -6.28 -11.17 -10.39
C ASP A 284 -6.43 -11.93 -9.06
N ALA A 285 -7.68 -12.30 -8.78
CA ALA A 285 -8.09 -13.19 -7.69
C ALA A 285 -8.24 -14.64 -8.15
N GLN A 286 -7.90 -14.94 -9.41
CA GLN A 286 -8.18 -16.24 -9.99
C GLN A 286 -7.04 -17.17 -9.64
N VAL A 287 -7.35 -18.10 -8.74
CA VAL A 287 -6.80 -19.47 -8.63
C VAL A 287 -5.91 -19.82 -9.82
N GLY A 288 -4.63 -19.42 -9.76
CA GLY A 288 -3.60 -19.65 -10.77
C GLY A 288 -3.88 -19.21 -12.22
N PRO A 289 -2.86 -19.00 -13.06
CA PRO A 289 -2.95 -19.61 -14.38
C PRO A 289 -3.03 -21.13 -14.20
N ALA A 290 -3.67 -21.86 -15.12
CA ALA A 290 -3.39 -23.28 -15.23
C ALA A 290 -1.86 -23.45 -15.29
N ALA A 291 -1.29 -24.24 -14.37
CA ALA A 291 0.15 -24.50 -14.30
C ALA A 291 0.72 -24.69 -15.71
N VAL A 292 1.78 -23.94 -16.04
CA VAL A 292 2.54 -24.22 -17.26
C VAL A 292 3.08 -25.64 -17.10
N PRO A 293 2.71 -26.61 -17.96
CA PRO A 293 3.22 -27.96 -17.84
C PRO A 293 4.75 -27.95 -17.96
N PRO A 294 5.47 -28.78 -17.19
CA PRO A 294 6.92 -28.88 -17.31
C PRO A 294 7.29 -29.20 -18.76
N PRO A 295 8.48 -28.77 -19.23
CA PRO A 295 8.93 -29.10 -20.57
C PRO A 295 8.86 -30.63 -20.74
N THR A 296 8.15 -31.05 -21.78
CA THR A 296 8.04 -32.47 -22.13
C THR A 296 9.45 -33.00 -22.39
N PRO A 297 9.83 -34.17 -21.84
CA PRO A 297 11.17 -34.73 -21.99
C PRO A 297 11.58 -34.95 -23.45
#